data_AF-A0A8S3F8P5-F1
#
_entry.id   AF-A0A8S3F8P5-F1
#
_cell.length_a   1.000
_cell.length_b   1.000
_cell.length_c   1.000
_cell.angle_alpha   90.00
_cell.angle_beta   90.00
_cell.angle_gamma   90.00
#
_symmetry.space_group_name_H-M   'P 1'
#
loop_
_entity.id
_entity.type
_entity.pdbx_description
1 polymer ?
#
loop_
_entity_poly.entity_id
_entity_poly.type
_entity_poly.pdbx_seq_one_letter_code
_entity_poly.pdbx_strand_id
1 'polypeptide(L)'
;DIVVNINHPNNDPDLFVPKHLCPVLKPHQIGGIRFMYDNIVESLQHFQRTRGLGCILAHSMGCGKTLQVIAFINTLLQHTIAKSVLIVVPINTIQNWLNEFNRWCPL
;
A
#
# COMPACT_ATOMS: atom_id res chain seq x y z
N ASP A 1 -15.59 6.11 -0.49
CA ASP A 1 -14.43 5.19 -0.40
C ASP A 1 -13.44 5.47 -1.53
N ILE A 2 -12.21 4.96 -1.44
CA ILE A 2 -11.16 5.13 -2.47
C ILE A 2 -10.78 3.75 -3.01
N VAL A 3 -11.09 3.48 -4.28
CA VAL A 3 -10.70 2.24 -4.97
C VAL A 3 -9.20 2.26 -5.29
N VAL A 4 -8.51 1.16 -4.99
CA VAL A 4 -7.07 0.98 -5.18
C VAL A 4 -6.75 0.31 -6.51
N ASN A 5 -7.49 -0.71 -6.90
CA ASN A 5 -7.18 -1.58 -8.03
C ASN A 5 -7.98 -1.20 -9.29
N ILE A 6 -8.05 0.07 -9.69
CA ILE A 6 -8.94 0.55 -10.77
C ILE A 6 -8.87 -0.29 -12.05
N ASN A 7 -7.69 -0.85 -12.36
CA ASN A 7 -7.42 -1.59 -13.58
C ASN A 7 -7.56 -3.12 -13.42
N HIS A 8 -8.23 -3.60 -12.37
CA HIS A 8 -8.35 -5.02 -12.08
C HIS A 8 -9.24 -5.75 -13.12
N PRO A 9 -9.01 -7.06 -13.39
CA PRO A 9 -9.90 -7.86 -14.23
C PRO A 9 -11.31 -7.92 -13.67
N ASN A 10 -12.35 -8.05 -14.50
CA ASN A 10 -13.77 -8.11 -14.08
C ASN A 10 -14.10 -9.19 -13.02
N ASN A 11 -13.23 -10.19 -12.85
CA ASN A 11 -13.42 -11.27 -11.87
C ASN A 11 -12.87 -10.93 -10.48
N ASP A 12 -12.02 -9.90 -10.37
CA ASP A 12 -11.57 -9.38 -9.08
C ASP A 12 -12.61 -8.38 -8.55
N PRO A 13 -12.82 -8.30 -7.23
CA PRO A 13 -13.66 -7.26 -6.64
C PRO A 13 -12.90 -5.92 -6.56
N ASP A 14 -13.65 -4.83 -6.44
CA ASP A 14 -13.09 -3.53 -6.05
C ASP A 14 -12.46 -3.65 -4.66
N LEU A 15 -11.20 -3.22 -4.56
CA LEU A 15 -10.47 -3.15 -3.30
C LEU A 15 -10.33 -1.69 -2.87
N PHE A 16 -10.54 -1.45 -1.58
CA PHE A 16 -10.60 -0.10 -1.04
C PHE A 16 -9.47 0.15 -0.06
N VAL A 17 -8.97 1.39 -0.05
CA VAL A 17 -8.12 1.88 1.04
C VAL A 17 -8.92 1.84 2.35
N PRO A 18 -8.27 1.56 3.51
CA PRO A 18 -8.92 1.67 4.81
C PRO A 18 -9.68 2.97 4.99
N LYS A 19 -10.95 2.88 5.44
CA LYS A 19 -11.89 4.01 5.48
C LYS A 19 -11.36 5.20 6.28
N HIS A 20 -10.67 4.95 7.39
CA HIS A 20 -10.10 6.00 8.24
C HIS A 20 -8.93 6.76 7.58
N LEU A 21 -8.29 6.17 6.55
CA LEU A 21 -7.22 6.81 5.79
C LEU A 21 -7.73 7.66 4.62
N CYS A 22 -8.96 7.41 4.17
CA CYS A 22 -9.57 8.16 3.06
C CYS A 22 -9.54 9.70 3.24
N PRO A 23 -9.90 10.28 4.41
CA PRO A 23 -9.90 11.74 4.57
C PRO A 23 -8.52 12.38 4.70
N VAL A 24 -7.47 11.60 4.99
CA VAL A 24 -6.10 12.14 5.22
C VAL A 24 -5.20 12.00 4.00
N LEU A 25 -5.54 11.13 3.06
CA LEU A 25 -4.76 10.91 1.85
C LEU A 25 -4.95 12.02 0.82
N LYS A 26 -3.83 12.52 0.31
CA LYS A 26 -3.81 13.49 -0.79
C LYS A 26 -3.88 12.80 -2.16
N PRO A 27 -4.34 13.47 -3.23
CA PRO A 27 -4.48 12.87 -4.56
C PRO A 27 -3.21 12.18 -5.08
N HIS A 28 -2.04 12.79 -4.91
CA HIS A 28 -0.77 12.19 -5.32
C HIS A 28 -0.39 10.95 -4.51
N GLN A 29 -0.83 10.87 -3.25
CA GLN A 29 -0.62 9.69 -2.40
C GLN A 29 -1.51 8.54 -2.84
N ILE A 30 -2.76 8.82 -3.21
CA ILE A 30 -3.68 7.84 -3.80
C ILE A 30 -3.06 7.28 -5.09
N GLY A 31 -2.54 8.16 -5.96
CA GLY A 31 -1.82 7.73 -7.17
C GLY A 31 -0.65 6.79 -6.87
N GLY A 32 0.14 7.08 -5.84
CA GLY A 32 1.25 6.21 -5.41
C GLY A 32 0.80 4.85 -4.86
N ILE A 33 -0.31 4.79 -4.11
CA ILE A 33 -0.89 3.53 -3.61
C ILE A 33 -1.36 2.65 -4.77
N ARG A 34 -2.07 3.25 -5.75
CA ARG A 34 -2.53 2.56 -6.96
C ARG A 34 -1.36 2.05 -7.79
N PHE A 35 -0.33 2.88 -7.98
CA PHE A 35 0.90 2.49 -8.66
C PHE A 35 1.56 1.28 -7.99
N MET A 36 1.67 1.25 -6.66
CA MET A 36 2.22 0.08 -5.96
C MET A 36 1.35 -1.16 -6.16
N TYR A 37 0.02 -1.03 -6.12
CA TYR A 37 -0.89 -2.15 -6.36
C TYR A 37 -0.76 -2.70 -7.78
N ASP A 38 -0.82 -1.84 -8.79
CA ASP A 38 -0.76 -2.22 -10.20
C ASP A 38 0.55 -2.92 -10.56
N ASN A 39 1.66 -2.60 -9.87
CA ASN A 39 2.96 -3.23 -10.13
C ASN A 39 3.27 -4.42 -9.23
N ILE A 40 2.84 -4.44 -7.97
CA ILE A 40 3.20 -5.53 -7.04
C ILE A 40 2.15 -6.64 -7.05
N VAL A 41 0.87 -6.27 -7.15
CA VAL A 41 -0.25 -7.20 -7.05
C VAL A 41 -0.81 -7.56 -8.42
N GLU A 42 -1.00 -6.57 -9.30
CA GLU A 42 -1.69 -6.65 -10.60
C GLU A 42 -3.14 -7.14 -10.50
N SER A 43 -3.34 -8.39 -10.07
CA SER A 43 -4.63 -9.02 -9.74
C SER A 43 -4.46 -10.02 -8.61
N LEU A 44 -5.55 -10.32 -7.89
CA LEU A 44 -5.54 -11.28 -6.79
C LEU A 44 -5.12 -12.69 -7.25
N GLN A 45 -5.55 -13.10 -8.45
CA GLN A 45 -5.16 -14.39 -9.02
C GLN A 45 -3.69 -14.43 -9.42
N HIS A 46 -3.17 -13.35 -10.00
CA HIS A 46 -1.77 -13.29 -10.42
C HIS A 46 -0.83 -13.33 -9.22
N PHE A 47 -1.14 -12.55 -8.17
CA PHE A 47 -0.37 -12.51 -6.93
C PHE A 47 -0.20 -13.87 -6.25
N GLN A 48 -1.17 -14.79 -6.42
CA GLN A 48 -1.08 -16.15 -5.88
C GLN A 48 -0.20 -17.10 -6.72
N ARG A 49 -0.06 -16.83 -8.01
CA ARG A 49 0.55 -17.77 -8.98
C ARG A 49 1.97 -17.41 -9.37
N THR A 50 2.36 -16.15 -9.24
CA THR A 50 3.68 -15.66 -9.65
C THR A 50 4.39 -14.99 -8.47
N ARG A 51 5.67 -14.66 -8.67
CA ARG A 51 6.43 -13.89 -7.68
C ARG A 51 6.09 -12.39 -7.70
N GLY A 52 5.17 -11.95 -8.57
CA GLY A 52 4.85 -10.55 -8.82
C GLY A 52 6.00 -9.76 -9.47
N LEU A 53 5.75 -8.48 -9.75
CA LEU A 53 6.78 -7.50 -10.07
C LEU A 53 7.09 -6.63 -8.84
N GLY A 54 8.08 -5.76 -8.98
CA GLY A 54 8.44 -4.76 -7.99
C GLY A 54 8.12 -3.35 -8.48
N CYS A 55 8.26 -2.36 -7.62
CA CYS A 55 8.10 -0.96 -8.00
C CYS A 55 9.11 -0.06 -7.27
N ILE A 56 9.36 1.12 -7.82
CA ILE A 56 10.22 2.15 -7.22
C ILE A 56 9.38 3.41 -6.99
N LEU A 57 9.10 3.71 -5.71
CA LEU A 57 8.36 4.91 -5.32
C LEU A 57 9.31 6.10 -5.10
N ALA A 58 9.66 6.80 -6.19
CA ALA A 58 10.69 7.85 -6.20
C ALA A 58 10.16 9.29 -6.04
N HIS A 59 9.00 9.50 -5.40
CA HIS A 59 8.51 10.85 -5.11
C HIS A 59 9.50 11.66 -4.25
N SER A 60 9.50 12.98 -4.41
CA SER A 60 10.35 13.91 -3.64
C SER A 60 10.22 13.73 -2.12
N MET A 61 11.23 14.20 -1.38
CA MET A 61 11.20 14.20 0.08
C MET A 61 10.03 15.07 0.58
N GLY A 62 9.40 14.67 1.69
CA GLY A 62 8.24 15.38 2.25
C GLY A 62 6.88 15.06 1.62
N CYS A 63 6.81 14.29 0.52
CA CYS A 63 5.54 13.92 -0.13
C CYS A 63 4.70 12.87 0.63
N GLY A 64 5.12 12.46 1.83
CA GLY A 64 4.41 11.48 2.66
C GLY A 64 4.41 10.07 2.06
N LYS A 65 5.58 9.58 1.65
CA LYS A 65 5.77 8.22 1.11
C LYS A 65 5.47 7.13 2.16
N THR A 66 5.82 7.37 3.41
CA THR A 66 5.58 6.42 4.51
C THR A 66 4.09 6.09 4.65
N LEU A 67 3.22 7.11 4.65
CA LEU A 67 1.77 6.92 4.67
C LEU A 67 1.26 6.13 3.46
N GLN A 68 1.80 6.40 2.26
CA GLN A 68 1.44 5.63 1.05
C GLN A 68 1.77 4.15 1.23
N VAL A 69 2.98 3.84 1.71
CA VAL A 69 3.44 2.47 1.93
C VAL A 69 2.60 1.78 3.02
N ILE A 70 2.29 2.46 4.13
CA ILE A 70 1.47 1.89 5.20
C ILE A 70 0.04 1.60 4.70
N ALA A 71 -0.58 2.53 3.97
CA ALA A 71 -1.91 2.34 3.40
C ALA A 71 -1.94 1.18 2.41
N PHE A 72 -0.90 1.06 1.57
CA PHE A 72 -0.73 -0.07 0.67
C PHE A 72 -0.56 -1.39 1.42
N ILE A 73 0.32 -1.46 2.42
CA ILE A 73 0.54 -2.67 3.24
C ILE A 73 -0.76 -3.13 3.91
N ASN A 74 -1.51 -2.20 4.47
CA ASN A 74 -2.79 -2.51 5.10
C ASN A 74 -3.77 -3.11 4.08
N THR A 75 -3.89 -2.49 2.90
CA THR A 75 -4.72 -3.00 1.80
C THR A 75 -4.24 -4.38 1.33
N LEU A 76 -2.92 -4.58 1.20
CA LEU A 76 -2.28 -5.82 0.77
C LEU A 76 -2.59 -6.97 1.73
N LEU A 77 -2.38 -6.75 3.03
CA LEU A 77 -2.60 -7.76 4.07
C LEU A 77 -4.08 -8.10 4.27
N GLN A 78 -4.99 -7.16 4.00
CA GLN A 78 -6.43 -7.40 4.11
C GLN A 78 -7.01 -8.21 2.94
N HIS A 79 -6.47 -8.03 1.72
CA HIS A 79 -7.12 -8.53 0.51
C HIS A 79 -6.31 -9.60 -0.24
N THR A 80 -5.07 -9.85 0.15
CA THR A 80 -4.23 -10.90 -0.45
C THR A 80 -3.92 -12.01 0.54
N ILE A 81 -3.24 -13.07 0.07
CA ILE A 81 -2.79 -14.18 0.91
C ILE A 81 -1.55 -13.83 1.77
N ALA A 82 -1.00 -12.62 1.62
CA ALA A 82 0.17 -12.18 2.36
C ALA A 82 -0.13 -12.07 3.85
N LYS A 83 0.76 -12.61 4.69
CA LYS A 83 0.60 -12.61 6.16
C LYS A 83 1.57 -11.69 6.89
N SER A 84 2.68 -11.34 6.23
CA SER A 84 3.75 -10.54 6.83
C SER A 84 4.42 -9.67 5.78
N VAL A 85 4.97 -8.54 6.24
CA VAL A 85 5.76 -7.62 5.42
C VAL A 85 7.05 -7.30 6.18
N LEU A 86 8.18 -7.35 5.47
CA LEU A 86 9.49 -6.93 5.99
C LEU A 86 9.79 -5.52 5.52
N ILE A 87 10.08 -4.62 6.46
CA ILE A 87 10.46 -3.23 6.17
C ILE A 87 11.90 -3.05 6.62
N VAL A 88 12.79 -2.79 5.65
CA VAL A 88 14.21 -2.55 5.91
C VAL A 88 14.47 -1.06 5.84
N VAL A 89 14.92 -0.49 6.95
CA VAL A 89 15.11 0.96 7.11
C VAL A 89 16.41 1.25 7.86
N PRO A 90 17.03 2.44 7.67
CA PRO A 90 18.15 2.88 8.49
C PRO A 90 17.77 2.92 9.98
N ILE A 91 18.73 2.58 10.85
CA ILE A 91 18.53 2.43 12.30
C ILE A 91 17.87 3.67 12.94
N ASN A 92 18.25 4.87 12.49
CA ASN A 92 17.73 6.14 13.00
C ASN A 92 16.27 6.43 12.64
N THR A 93 15.68 5.67 11.71
CA THR A 93 14.29 5.84 11.27
C THR A 93 13.33 4.79 11.81
N ILE A 94 13.82 3.76 12.49
CA ILE A 94 12.99 2.66 13.03
C ILE A 94 11.87 3.22 13.92
N GLN A 95 12.20 4.13 14.85
CA GLN A 95 11.21 4.71 15.75
C GLN A 95 10.16 5.54 15.00
N ASN A 96 10.57 6.27 13.96
CA ASN A 96 9.64 7.05 13.13
C ASN A 96 8.66 6.13 12.41
N TRP A 97 9.14 5.02 11.84
CA TRP A 97 8.29 4.03 11.20
C TRP A 97 7.31 3.40 12.19
N LEU A 98 7.76 3.01 13.39
CA LEU A 98 6.88 2.48 14.44
C LEU A 98 5.78 3.48 14.82
N ASN A 99 6.13 4.75 15.00
CA ASN A 99 5.16 5.80 15.33
C ASN A 99 4.15 6.03 14.21
N GLU A 100 4.59 6.01 12.95
CA GLU A 100 3.71 6.13 11.77
C GLU A 100 2.77 4.92 11.67
N PHE A 101 3.24 3.69 11.91
CA PHE A 101 2.39 2.51 11.96
C PHE A 101 1.34 2.62 13.07
N ASN A 102 1.74 2.96 14.30
CA ASN A 102 0.81 3.14 15.41
C ASN A 102 -0.23 4.23 15.13
N ARG A 103 0.14 5.27 14.38
CA ARG A 103 -0.76 6.37 14.02
C ARG A 103 -1.76 5.99 12.93
N TRP A 104 -1.30 5.34 11.87
CA TRP A 104 -2.09 5.14 10.65
C TRP A 104 -2.69 3.74 10.52
N CYS A 105 -2.12 2.76 11.22
CA CYS A 105 -2.54 1.37 11.23
C CYS A 105 -2.37 0.80 12.65
N PRO A 106 -3.09 1.35 13.66
CA PRO A 106 -3.06 0.77 15.00
C PRO A 106 -3.52 -0.69 14.92
N LEU A 107 -2.77 -1.57 15.60
CA LEU A 107 -3.10 -2.99 15.76
C LEU A 107 -4.35 -3.17 16.62
#